data_AF-A0A657FWJ2-F1
#
_entry.id   AF-A0A657FWJ2-F1
#
_cell.length_a   1.000
_cell.length_b   1.000
_cell.length_c   1.000
_cell.angle_alpha   90.00
_cell.angle_beta   90.00
_cell.angle_gamma   90.00
#
_symmetry.space_group_name_H-M   'P 1'
#
loop_
_entity.id
_entity.type
_entity.pdbx_description
1 polymer ?
#
loop_
_entity_poly.entity_id
_entity_poly.type
_entity_poly.pdbx_seq_one_letter_code
_entity_poly.pdbx_strand_id
1 'polypeptide(L)' 'MKTFKGYVRPDGQVGIHNHVVVMANAACSTGVVDQIAKKLPEVVPLLHTYGCN' A
#
# COMPACT_ATOMS: atom_id res chain seq x y z
N MET A 1 30.75 -8.61 -8.39
CA MET A 1 29.35 -8.79 -7.91
C MET A 1 28.90 -7.48 -7.27
N LYS A 2 27.72 -6.95 -7.62
CA LYS A 2 27.15 -5.75 -6.98
C LYS A 2 26.02 -6.17 -6.04
N THR A 3 25.99 -5.64 -4.83
CA THR A 3 24.95 -5.89 -3.83
C THR A 3 24.27 -4.58 -3.43
N PHE A 4 23.06 -4.65 -2.88
CA PHE A 4 22.33 -3.50 -2.35
C PHE A 4 21.60 -3.88 -1.06
N LYS A 5 21.21 -2.88 -0.26
CA LYS A 5 20.38 -3.10 0.94
C LYS A 5 18.92 -3.21 0.52
N GLY A 6 18.34 -4.41 0.65
CA GLY A 6 16.95 -4.69 0.32
C GLY A 6 16.16 -5.29 1.49
N TYR A 7 14.85 -5.33 1.34
CA TYR A 7 13.91 -5.88 2.33
C TYR A 7 13.51 -7.30 1.93
N VAL A 8 14.00 -8.29 2.69
CA VAL A 8 13.72 -9.71 2.44
C VAL A 8 12.28 -10.05 2.82
N ARG A 9 11.58 -10.81 1.97
CA ARG A 9 10.21 -11.26 2.17
C ARG A 9 10.17 -12.76 2.56
N PRO A 10 9.07 -13.24 3.19
CA PRO A 10 8.97 -14.65 3.61
C PRO A 10 9.08 -15.67 2.47
N ASP A 11 8.80 -15.27 1.23
CA ASP A 11 8.94 -16.08 0.02
C ASP A 11 10.35 -16.06 -0.59
N GLY A 12 11.30 -15.36 0.05
CA GLY A 12 12.69 -15.23 -0.41
C GLY A 12 12.92 -14.11 -1.42
N GLN A 13 11.87 -13.41 -1.88
CA GLN A 13 12.04 -12.24 -2.76
C GLN A 13 12.61 -11.04 -1.97
N VAL A 14 13.26 -10.11 -2.69
CA VAL A 14 13.86 -8.91 -2.08
C VAL A 14 13.26 -7.65 -2.71
N GLY A 15 12.58 -6.85 -1.88
CA GLY A 15 12.02 -5.57 -2.30
C GLY A 15 12.97 -4.40 -2.07
N ILE A 16 12.82 -3.35 -2.89
CA ILE A 16 13.55 -2.08 -2.73
C ILE A 16 12.84 -1.09 -1.77
N HIS A 17 11.55 -1.29 -1.51
CA HIS A 17 10.75 -0.48 -0.59
C HIS A 17 10.03 -1.34 0.47
N ASN A 18 9.83 -0.73 1.64
CA ASN A 18 9.03 -1.28 2.74
C ASN A 18 7.90 -0.31 3.09
N HIS A 19 6.85 -0.30 2.28
CA HIS A 19 5.69 0.58 2.48
C HIS A 19 4.59 -0.12 3.27
N VAL A 20 3.90 0.65 4.11
CA VAL A 20 2.60 0.25 4.67
C VAL A 20 1.52 0.68 3.70
N VAL A 21 0.71 -0.28 3.24
CA VAL A 21 -0.36 -0.05 2.27
C VAL A 21 -1.70 -0.11 2.97
N VAL A 22 -2.59 0.83 2.63
CA VAL A 22 -4.00 0.81 3.04
C VAL A 22 -4.85 0.77 1.79
N MET A 23 -5.67 -0.26 1.63
CA MET A 23 -6.41 -0.54 0.39
C MET A 23 -7.91 -0.52 0.62
N ALA A 24 -8.64 0.11 -0.30
CA ALA A 24 -10.10 0.09 -0.32
C ALA A 24 -10.58 -1.20 -0.99
N ASN A 25 -11.35 -2.01 -0.25
CA ASN A 25 -11.96 -3.23 -0.77
C ASN A 25 -13.08 -2.96 -1.79
N ALA A 26 -13.79 -1.83 -1.67
CA ALA A 26 -14.84 -1.38 -2.57
C ALA A 26 -14.82 0.15 -2.63
N ALA A 27 -15.47 0.74 -3.64
CA ALA A 27 -15.53 2.20 -3.78
C ALA A 27 -16.12 2.89 -2.54
N CYS A 28 -17.05 2.25 -1.83
CA CYS A 28 -17.63 2.79 -0.59
C CYS A 28 -16.59 3.02 0.52
N SER A 29 -15.48 2.27 0.50
CA SER A 29 -14.41 2.38 1.49
C SER A 29 -13.31 3.38 1.11
N THR A 30 -13.32 3.90 -0.12
CA THR A 30 -12.32 4.86 -0.63
C THR A 30 -12.20 6.10 0.27
N GLY A 31 -13.32 6.63 0.76
CA GLY A 31 -13.31 7.77 1.67
C GLY A 31 -12.59 7.50 3.00
N VAL A 32 -12.72 6.28 3.55
CA VAL A 32 -12.02 5.88 4.78
C VAL A 32 -10.51 5.79 4.54
N VAL A 33 -10.10 5.18 3.43
CA VAL A 33 -8.69 5.03 3.06
C VAL A 33 -8.02 6.39 2.83
N ASP A 34 -8.71 7.31 2.14
CA ASP A 34 -8.23 8.69 1.93
C ASP A 34 -8.04 9.44 3.26
N GLN A 35 -8.96 9.27 4.21
CA GLN A 35 -8.83 9.87 5.55
C GLN A 35 -7.66 9.30 6.35
N ILE A 36 -7.37 8.00 6.20
CA ILE A 36 -6.19 7.39 6.83
C ILE A 36 -4.90 7.99 6.24
N ALA A 37 -4.80 8.10 4.92
CA ALA A 37 -3.64 8.68 4.25
C ALA A 37 -3.40 10.15 4.60
N LYS A 38 -4.47 10.93 4.82
CA LYS A 38 -4.38 12.31 5.31
C LYS A 38 -3.82 12.42 6.72
N LYS A 39 -4.07 11.43 7.58
CA LYS A 39 -3.60 11.41 8.98
C LYS A 39 -2.22 10.78 9.13
N LEU A 40 -1.87 9.84 8.26
CA LEU A 40 -0.61 9.09 8.26
C LEU A 40 0.05 9.20 6.88
N PRO A 41 0.81 10.28 6.60
CA PRO A 41 1.40 10.54 5.29
C PRO A 41 2.40 9.45 4.82
N GLU A 42 2.89 8.61 5.73
CA GLU A 42 3.81 7.51 5.45
C GLU A 42 3.13 6.28 4.81
N VAL A 43 1.81 6.20 4.84
CA VAL A 43 1.05 5.09 4.24
C VAL A 43 0.79 5.35 2.76
N VAL A 44 0.76 4.28 1.97
CA VAL A 44 0.43 4.33 0.55
C VAL A 44 -1.04 3.92 0.36
N PRO A 45 -1.94 4.86 0.00
CA PRO A 45 -3.34 4.54 -0.24
C PRO A 45 -3.55 3.89 -1.61
N LEU A 46 -4.34 2.83 -1.65
CA LEU A 46 -4.84 2.22 -2.88
C LEU A 46 -6.36 2.35 -2.92
N LEU A 47 -6.85 3.23 -3.80
CA LEU A 47 -8.26 3.59 -3.90
C LEU A 47 -8.97 2.76 -4.97
N HIS A 48 -10.23 2.42 -4.73
CA HIS A 48 -11.05 1.66 -5.67
C HIS A 48 -11.95 2.61 -6.45
N THR A 49 -11.86 2.59 -7.79
CA THR A 49 -12.52 3.58 -8.67
C THR A 49 -13.93 3.19 -9.12
N TYR A 50 -14.32 1.92 -8.99
CA TYR A 50 -15.60 1.42 -9.48
C TYR A 50 -16.55 1.03 -8.34
N GLY A 51 -17.80 1.46 -8.44
CA GLY A 51 -18.86 1.06 -7.51
C GLY A 51 -19.29 -0.39 -7.71
N CYS A 52 -20.00 -0.93 -6.73
CA CYS A 52 -20.68 -2.21 -6.87
C CYS A 52 -21.95 -2.01 -7.72
N ASN A 53 -22.28 -2.99 -8.57
CA ASN A 53 -23.59 -3.11 -9.22
C ASN A 53 -24.57 -3.86 -8.32
#